data_AF-A0A5E8A3M1-F1
#
_entry.id   AF-A0A5E8A3M1-F1
#
_cell.length_a   1.000
_cell.length_b   1.000
_cell.length_c   1.000
_cell.angle_alpha   90.00
_cell.angle_beta   90.00
_cell.angle_gamma   90.00
#
_symmetry.space_group_name_H-M   'P 1'
#
loop_
_entity.id
_entity.type
_entity.pdbx_description
1 polymer ?
#
loop_
_entity_poly.entity_id
_entity_poly.type
_entity_poly.pdbx_seq_one_letter_code
_entity_poly.pdbx_strand_id
1 'polypeptide(L)'
;MTTGKALLGVVAGMAAGAALGLLFAPEKGEKTRKNIVDKSEDLAGTLNHKIERKFNELMDSVNAKLGKGKLVNSSAPLEHENVN
;
A
#
# COMPACT_ATOMS: atom_id res chain seq x y z
N MET A 1 -4.87 21.06 1.70
CA MET A 1 -6.09 20.32 1.31
C MET A 1 -5.75 19.15 0.39
N THR A 2 -5.14 18.08 0.91
CA THR A 2 -4.68 16.93 0.09
C THR A 2 -5.03 15.59 0.74
N THR A 3 -4.99 15.50 2.07
CA THR A 3 -5.31 14.28 2.85
C THR A 3 -6.71 13.74 2.60
N GLY A 4 -7.73 14.60 2.52
CA GLY A 4 -9.12 14.17 2.29
C GLY A 4 -9.34 13.49 0.93
N LYS A 5 -8.66 13.97 -0.12
CA LYS A 5 -8.73 13.37 -1.47
C LYS A 5 -7.99 12.03 -1.51
N ALA A 6 -6.87 11.91 -0.81
CA ALA A 6 -6.14 10.65 -0.70
C ALA A 6 -6.94 9.58 0.07
N LEU A 7 -7.55 9.94 1.20
CA LEU A 7 -8.42 9.04 1.97
C LEU A 7 -9.62 8.58 1.15
N LEU A 8 -10.27 9.49 0.41
CA LEU A 8 -11.38 9.14 -0.48
C LEU A 8 -10.94 8.15 -1.57
N GLY A 9 -9.74 8.34 -2.14
CA GLY A 9 -9.16 7.41 -3.11
C GLY A 9 -8.91 6.01 -2.55
N VAL A 10 -8.41 5.91 -1.31
CA VAL A 10 -8.21 4.61 -0.63
C VAL A 10 -9.54 3.92 -0.37
N VAL A 11 -10.53 4.62 0.17
CA VAL A 11 -11.86 4.05 0.46
C VAL A 11 -12.56 3.61 -0.83
N ALA A 12 -12.53 4.45 -1.87
CA ALA A 12 -13.08 4.10 -3.17
C ALA A 12 -12.35 2.89 -3.80
N GLY A 13 -11.02 2.82 -3.66
CA GLY A 13 -10.20 1.70 -4.12
C GLY A 13 -10.53 0.39 -3.39
N MET A 14 -10.67 0.43 -2.06
CA MET A 14 -11.11 -0.74 -1.28
C MET A 14 -12.52 -1.19 -1.67
N ALA A 15 -13.47 -0.27 -1.79
CA ALA A 15 -14.85 -0.60 -2.15
C ALA A 15 -14.93 -1.22 -3.55
N ALA A 16 -14.28 -0.60 -4.54
CA ALA A 16 -14.21 -1.14 -5.89
C ALA A 16 -13.47 -2.49 -5.93
N GLY A 17 -12.37 -2.64 -5.20
CA GLY A 17 -11.62 -3.89 -5.09
C GLY A 17 -12.43 -5.02 -4.45
N ALA A 18 -13.18 -4.73 -3.39
CA ALA A 18 -14.05 -5.70 -2.74
C ALA A 18 -15.24 -6.09 -3.63
N ALA A 19 -15.86 -5.13 -4.30
CA ALA A 19 -16.96 -5.40 -5.23
C ALA A 19 -16.50 -6.31 -6.38
N LEU A 20 -15.34 -6.01 -6.98
CA LEU A 20 -14.75 -6.84 -8.03
C LEU A 20 -14.28 -8.20 -7.49
N GLY A 21 -13.67 -8.25 -6.31
CA GLY A 21 -13.21 -9.49 -5.68
C GLY A 21 -14.37 -10.44 -5.37
N LEU A 22 -15.49 -9.90 -4.87
CA LEU A 22 -16.70 -10.67 -4.60
C LEU A 22 -17.38 -11.14 -5.89
N LEU A 23 -17.40 -10.29 -6.93
CA LEU A 23 -17.96 -10.64 -8.23
C LEU A 23 -17.18 -11.77 -8.92
N PHE A 24 -15.84 -11.72 -8.88
CA PHE A 24 -14.98 -12.72 -9.51
C PHE A 24 -14.82 -14.01 -8.69
N ALA A 25 -14.92 -13.93 -7.36
CA ALA A 25 -14.79 -15.08 -6.48
C ALA A 25 -15.97 -15.19 -5.49
N PRO A 26 -17.18 -15.54 -5.98
CA PRO A 26 -18.30 -15.85 -5.10
C PRO A 26 -18.05 -17.19 -4.40
N GLU A 27 -17.78 -17.15 -3.09
CA GLU A 27 -17.81 -18.37 -2.27
C GLU A 27 -19.24 -18.73 -1.83
N LYS A 28 -19.52 -20.02 -1.72
CA LYS A 28 -20.75 -20.51 -1.09
C LYS A 28 -20.67 -20.30 0.43
N GLY A 29 -21.67 -19.64 1.02
CA GLY A 29 -21.65 -19.23 2.43
C GLY A 29 -21.42 -20.33 3.48
N GLU A 30 -21.73 -21.60 3.16
CA GLU A 30 -21.40 -22.73 4.05
C GLU A 30 -19.89 -22.97 4.14
N LYS A 31 -19.17 -22.83 3.02
CA LYS A 31 -17.72 -22.95 2.98
C LYS A 31 -17.03 -21.75 3.59
N THR A 32 -17.55 -20.53 3.39
CA THR A 32 -16.98 -19.31 3.98
C THR A 32 -16.99 -19.37 5.51
N ARG A 33 -18.05 -19.88 6.13
CA ARG A 33 -18.13 -19.98 7.61
C ARG A 33 -17.11 -20.97 8.19
N LYS A 34 -16.96 -22.14 7.56
CA LYS A 34 -15.93 -23.14 7.93
C LYS A 34 -14.51 -22.62 7.65
N ASN A 35 -14.30 -22.02 6.47
CA ASN A 35 -13.02 -21.43 6.07
C ASN A 35 -12.60 -20.28 6.99
N ILE A 36 -13.53 -19.44 7.49
CA ILE A 36 -13.18 -18.38 8.45
C ILE A 36 -12.62 -18.98 9.73
N VAL A 37 -13.28 -20.01 10.29
CA VAL A 37 -12.82 -20.63 11.54
C VAL A 37 -11.48 -21.30 11.33
N ASP A 38 -11.38 -22.21 10.35
CA ASP A 38 -10.16 -23.02 10.15
C ASP A 38 -9.00 -22.20 9.57
N LYS A 39 -9.26 -21.25 8.67
CA LYS A 39 -8.19 -20.43 8.08
C LYS A 39 -7.80 -19.27 8.96
N SER A 40 -8.65 -18.71 9.82
CA SER A 40 -8.25 -17.51 10.58
C SER A 40 -7.00 -17.72 11.44
N GLU A 41 -6.86 -18.90 12.05
CA GLU A 41 -5.71 -19.24 12.89
C GLU A 41 -4.44 -19.50 12.06
N ASP A 42 -4.55 -20.26 10.95
CA ASP A 42 -3.40 -20.66 10.12
C ASP A 42 -2.98 -19.57 9.12
N LEU A 43 -3.96 -18.82 8.61
CA LEU A 43 -3.76 -17.69 7.70
C LEU A 43 -3.08 -16.55 8.44
N ALA A 44 -3.45 -16.23 9.69
CA ALA A 44 -2.79 -15.16 10.44
C ALA A 44 -1.29 -15.43 10.60
N GLY A 45 -0.89 -16.63 11.02
CA GLY A 45 0.51 -17.00 11.20
C GLY A 45 1.34 -16.92 9.90
N THR A 46 0.81 -17.47 8.81
CA THR A 46 1.55 -17.55 7.54
C THR A 46 1.46 -16.26 6.71
N LEU A 47 0.33 -15.53 6.76
CA LEU A 47 0.17 -14.27 6.03
C LEU A 47 0.98 -13.17 6.66
N ASN A 48 1.00 -13.02 7.98
CA ASN A 48 1.74 -11.94 8.60
C ASN A 48 3.20 -11.95 8.14
N HIS A 49 3.83 -13.12 8.16
CA HIS A 49 5.23 -13.25 7.75
C HIS A 49 5.48 -13.01 6.24
N LYS A 50 4.51 -13.35 5.37
CA LYS A 50 4.62 -13.10 3.93
C LYS A 50 4.27 -11.66 3.56
N ILE A 51 3.29 -11.08 4.24
CA ILE A 51 2.84 -9.70 4.08
C ILE A 51 3.95 -8.77 4.51
N GLU A 52 4.54 -8.97 5.69
CA GLU A 52 5.64 -8.13 6.17
C GLU A 52 6.80 -8.08 5.18
N ARG A 53 7.25 -9.23 4.66
CA ARG A 53 8.33 -9.26 3.67
C ARG A 53 7.98 -8.52 2.39
N LYS A 54 6.81 -8.79 1.80
CA LYS A 54 6.37 -8.12 0.57
C LYS A 54 6.09 -6.64 0.78
N PHE A 55 5.59 -6.26 1.95
CA PHE A 55 5.30 -4.88 2.30
C PHE A 55 6.59 -4.09 2.49
N ASN A 56 7.59 -4.68 3.13
CA ASN A 56 8.92 -4.08 3.25
C ASN A 56 9.57 -3.90 1.88
N GLU A 57 9.54 -4.92 1.00
CA GLU A 57 10.05 -4.80 -0.39
C GLU A 57 9.31 -3.71 -1.20
N LEU A 58 7.99 -3.60 -1.01
CA LEU A 58 7.18 -2.57 -1.66
C LEU A 58 7.56 -1.18 -1.14
N MET A 59 7.66 -1.02 0.19
CA MET A 59 8.04 0.24 0.82
C MET A 59 9.47 0.64 0.46
N ASP A 60 10.40 -0.30 0.37
CA ASP A 60 11.76 -0.06 -0.11
C ASP A 60 11.77 0.39 -1.56
N SER A 61 10.94 -0.23 -2.42
CA SER A 61 10.81 0.16 -3.83
C SER A 61 10.18 1.55 -3.99
N VAL A 62 9.18 1.86 -3.16
CA VAL A 62 8.51 3.16 -3.12
C VAL A 62 9.47 4.22 -2.58
N ASN A 63 10.18 3.95 -1.49
CA ASN A 63 11.18 4.85 -0.93
C ASN A 63 12.38 5.03 -1.86
N ALA A 64 12.83 4.00 -2.57
CA ALA A 64 13.88 4.12 -3.58
C ALA A 64 13.44 5.00 -4.75
N LYS A 65 12.18 4.91 -5.19
CA LYS A 65 11.61 5.74 -6.26
C LYS A 65 11.34 7.18 -5.80
N LEU A 66 10.84 7.37 -4.58
CA LEU A 66 10.59 8.69 -3.99
C LEU A 66 11.89 9.39 -3.57
N GLY A 67 12.86 8.64 -3.07
CA GLY A 67 14.19 9.11 -2.66
C GLY A 67 15.05 9.51 -3.86
N LYS A 68 15.04 8.74 -4.96
CA LYS A 68 15.71 9.14 -6.21
C LYS A 68 15.13 10.43 -6.82
N GLY A 69 13.84 10.72 -6.59
CA GLY A 69 13.22 11.99 -6.97
C GLY A 69 13.67 13.20 -6.14
N LYS A 70 14.28 12.99 -4.97
CA LYS A 70 14.72 14.07 -4.06
C LYS A 70 16.21 14.42 -4.18
N LEU A 71 17.03 13.59 -4.82
CA LEU A 71 18.48 13.81 -4.94
C LEU A 71 18.93 14.41 -6.29
N VAL A 72 18.02 14.53 -7.27
CA VAL A 72 18.32 15.13 -8.58
C VAL A 72 18.06 16.64 -8.63
N ASN A 73 17.38 17.23 -7.63
CA ASN A 73 17.01 18.65 -7.65
C ASN A 73 17.57 19.49 -6.47
N SER A 74 18.60 19.01 -5.77
CA SER A 74 19.25 19.76 -4.69
C SER A 74 20.78 19.78 -4.76
N SER A 75 21.33 19.48 -5.94
CA SER A 75 22.76 19.62 -6.25
C SER A 75 22.94 20.49 -7.50
N ALA A 76 22.41 21.70 -7.46
CA ALA A 76 22.99 22.83 -8.16
C ALA A 76 23.74 23.67 -7.12
N PRO A 77 25.09 23.62 -7.07
CA PRO A 77 25.85 24.58 -6.30
C PRO A 77 25.79 25.93 -7.03
N LEU A 78 25.82 27.03 -6.28
CA LEU A 78 26.72 28.17 -6.44
C LEU A 78 26.17 29.38 -5.66
N GLU A 79 26.98 29.82 -4.71
CA GLU A 79 27.02 31.16 -4.12
C GLU A 79 26.82 32.25 -5.19
N HIS A 80 26.20 33.37 -4.82
CA HIS A 80 26.76 34.71 -4.99
C HIS A 80 25.93 35.71 -4.17
N GLU A 81 26.54 36.20 -3.09
CA GLU A 81 26.76 37.63 -2.82
C GLU A 81 25.87 38.68 -3.53
N ASN A 82 25.12 39.44 -2.74
CA ASN A 82 24.76 40.86 -2.96
C ASN A 82 24.21 41.36 -1.60
N VAL A 83 24.89 42.18 -0.80
CA VAL A 83 25.29 43.58 -1.00
C VAL A 83 24.13 44.48 -1.44
N ASN A 84 23.28 44.87 -0.49
CA ASN A 84 22.90 46.26 -0.16
C ASN A 84 21.78 46.22 0.88
#